data_AF-A0A2D9XU69-F1
#
_entry.id   AF-A0A2D9XU69-F1
#
_cell.length_a   1.000
_cell.length_b   1.000
_cell.length_c   1.000
_cell.angle_alpha   90.00
_cell.angle_beta   90.00
_cell.angle_gamma   90.00
#
_symmetry.space_group_name_H-M   'P 1'
#
loop_
_entity.id
_entity.type
_entity.pdbx_description
1 polymer ?
#
loop_
_entity_poly.entity_id
_entity_poly.type
_entity_poly.pdbx_seq_one_letter_code
_entity_poly.pdbx_strand_id
1 'polypeptide(L)'
;MKTTIPALFLSVFILSACATKDLPSSATAVKAKLIISGEEMMCLSEEEEECQEVAKNKCLTNEYVVIREEVEDNTFENDKYVLTFKCK
;
A
#
# COMPACT_ATOMS: atom_id res chain seq x y z
N MET A 1 14.60 64.69 -6.19
CA MET A 1 14.69 63.89 -7.44
C MET A 1 14.28 62.47 -7.12
N LYS A 2 13.14 62.01 -7.65
CA LYS A 2 12.67 60.62 -7.53
C LYS A 2 13.05 59.90 -8.82
N THR A 3 13.95 58.93 -8.72
CA THR A 3 14.38 58.12 -9.85
C THR A 3 13.35 57.00 -10.07
N THR A 4 12.66 57.07 -11.20
CA THR A 4 11.91 55.98 -11.82
C THR A 4 12.88 54.91 -12.33
N ILE A 5 12.64 53.64 -12.00
CA ILE A 5 13.24 52.49 -12.72
C ILE A 5 12.12 51.45 -12.94
N PRO A 6 11.78 51.12 -14.20
CA PRO A 6 10.78 50.11 -14.53
C PRO A 6 11.48 48.74 -14.65
N ALA A 7 11.19 47.82 -13.75
CA ALA A 7 11.65 46.43 -13.85
C ALA A 7 10.49 45.54 -14.31
N LEU A 8 10.36 45.45 -15.63
CA LEU A 8 9.49 44.52 -16.35
C LEU A 8 10.40 43.45 -16.94
N PHE A 9 10.61 42.34 -16.24
CA PHE A 9 11.20 41.05 -16.68
C PHE A 9 11.02 40.14 -15.45
N LEU A 10 10.53 38.90 -15.49
CA LEU A 10 10.57 37.88 -16.51
C LEU A 10 9.45 36.89 -16.16
N SER A 11 8.64 36.53 -17.15
CA SER A 11 7.77 35.37 -17.11
C SER A 11 8.57 34.07 -17.03
N VAL A 12 7.84 32.96 -16.84
CA VAL A 12 8.25 31.55 -16.97
C VAL A 12 8.63 30.87 -15.65
N PHE A 13 7.62 30.23 -15.04
CA PHE A 13 7.71 28.84 -14.64
C PHE A 13 6.38 28.15 -14.97
N ILE A 14 6.29 27.64 -16.20
CA ILE A 14 5.40 26.55 -16.56
C ILE A 14 6.27 25.28 -16.44
N LEU A 15 5.68 24.20 -15.94
CA LEU A 15 6.15 22.79 -15.91
C LEU A 15 6.65 22.28 -14.55
N SER A 16 5.74 21.76 -13.75
CA SER A 16 5.65 20.33 -13.35
C SER A 16 4.67 20.27 -12.17
N ALA A 17 3.68 19.39 -12.11
CA ALA A 17 3.70 18.00 -12.51
C ALA A 17 2.30 17.57 -12.97
N CYS A 18 2.26 16.69 -13.98
CA CYS A 18 1.22 15.68 -14.03
C CYS A 18 1.33 14.85 -12.75
N ALA A 19 0.53 15.17 -11.75
CA ALA A 19 0.35 14.36 -10.56
C ALA A 19 -1.13 14.04 -10.39
N THR A 20 -1.78 13.58 -11.46
CA THR A 20 -2.84 12.60 -11.26
C THR A 20 -2.12 11.28 -11.03
N LYS A 21 -1.67 11.08 -9.78
CA LYS A 21 -1.48 9.74 -9.25
C LYS A 21 -2.79 9.02 -9.57
N ASP A 22 -2.72 8.00 -10.40
CA ASP A 22 -3.81 7.06 -10.58
C ASP A 22 -4.32 6.72 -9.18
N LEU A 23 -5.57 7.12 -8.92
CA LEU A 23 -6.30 6.74 -7.72
C LEU A 23 -6.29 5.21 -7.69
N PRO A 24 -5.92 4.54 -6.58
CA PRO A 24 -6.23 3.13 -6.48
C PRO A 24 -7.74 3.00 -6.59
N SER A 25 -8.13 2.28 -7.64
CA SER A 25 -9.48 1.94 -8.04
C SER A 25 -10.18 1.26 -6.86
N SER A 26 -10.86 2.06 -6.03
CA SER A 26 -11.81 1.58 -5.03
C SER A 26 -13.10 1.12 -5.73
N ALA A 27 -12.98 0.10 -6.56
CA ALA A 27 -14.08 -0.69 -7.06
C ALA A 27 -13.67 -2.14 -6.79
N THR A 28 -14.37 -2.77 -5.83
CA THR A 28 -14.18 -4.15 -5.32
C THR A 28 -12.91 -4.43 -4.50
N ALA A 29 -12.70 -3.73 -3.37
CA ALA A 29 -11.73 -4.17 -2.37
C ALA A 29 -12.28 -5.42 -1.64
N VAL A 30 -11.91 -6.61 -2.12
CA VAL A 30 -12.01 -7.85 -1.34
C VAL A 30 -11.02 -7.71 -0.19
N LYS A 31 -11.48 -7.16 0.94
CA LYS A 31 -10.62 -6.92 2.10
C LYS A 31 -9.98 -8.24 2.55
N ALA A 32 -8.66 -8.25 2.67
CA ALA A 32 -7.90 -9.32 3.32
C ALA A 32 -8.62 -9.91 4.55
N LYS A 33 -8.69 -11.24 4.61
CA LYS A 33 -9.31 -11.99 5.69
C LYS A 33 -8.24 -12.45 6.67
N LEU A 34 -8.36 -12.03 7.93
CA LEU A 34 -7.46 -12.44 9.01
C LEU A 34 -8.11 -13.52 9.90
N ILE A 35 -7.41 -14.63 10.10
CA ILE A 35 -7.76 -15.74 10.99
C ILE A 35 -6.72 -15.79 12.11
N ILE A 36 -7.16 -15.96 13.35
CA ILE A 36 -6.29 -15.95 14.54
C ILE A 36 -6.39 -17.31 15.24
N SER A 37 -5.26 -17.95 15.48
CA SER A 37 -5.15 -19.25 16.15
C SER A 37 -4.00 -19.24 17.16
N GLY A 38 -4.31 -18.90 18.41
CA GLY A 38 -3.29 -18.76 19.45
C GLY A 38 -2.39 -17.56 19.18
N GLU A 39 -1.07 -17.80 19.13
CA GLU A 39 -0.06 -16.79 18.80
C GLU A 39 0.13 -16.59 17.30
N GLU A 40 -0.39 -17.52 16.49
CA GLU A 40 -0.26 -17.49 15.03
C GLU A 40 -1.48 -16.83 14.40
N MET A 41 -1.24 -16.14 13.30
CA MET A 41 -2.23 -15.40 12.54
C MET A 41 -2.06 -15.73 11.07
N MET A 42 -3.16 -15.97 10.37
CA MET A 42 -3.18 -16.30 8.95
C MET A 42 -4.01 -15.25 8.21
N CYS A 43 -3.39 -14.59 7.24
CA CYS A 43 -4.03 -13.66 6.33
C CYS A 43 -4.25 -14.32 4.97
N LEU A 44 -5.42 -14.08 4.38
CA LEU A 44 -5.82 -14.52 3.05
C LEU A 44 -6.25 -13.29 2.24
N SER A 45 -5.61 -13.02 1.11
CA SER A 45 -6.01 -11.97 0.18
C SER A 45 -5.68 -12.36 -1.26
N GLU A 46 -6.25 -11.68 -2.24
CA GLU A 46 -5.81 -11.77 -3.64
C GLU A 46 -4.53 -10.94 -3.86
N GLU A 47 -4.24 -9.99 -2.96
CA GLU A 47 -3.09 -9.10 -3.04
C GLU A 47 -2.12 -9.34 -1.87
N GLU A 48 -0.85 -9.57 -2.20
CA GLU A 48 0.23 -9.75 -1.21
C GLU A 48 0.34 -8.56 -0.25
N GLU A 49 0.27 -7.35 -0.81
CA GLU A 49 0.46 -6.09 -0.08
C GLU A 49 -0.55 -5.93 1.05
N GLU A 50 -1.82 -6.32 0.82
CA GLU A 50 -2.85 -6.24 1.85
C GLU A 50 -2.52 -7.10 3.06
N CYS A 51 -2.02 -8.33 2.85
CA CYS A 51 -1.67 -9.20 3.94
C CYS A 51 -0.42 -8.75 4.69
N GLN A 52 0.56 -8.16 4.00
CA GLN A 52 1.71 -7.53 4.64
C GLN A 52 1.30 -6.31 5.47
N GLU A 53 0.38 -5.47 4.98
CA GLU A 53 -0.16 -4.34 5.73
C GLU A 53 -0.92 -4.82 6.97
N VAL A 54 -1.74 -5.86 6.85
CA VAL A 54 -2.43 -6.48 7.99
C VAL A 54 -1.42 -6.97 9.03
N ALA A 55 -0.35 -7.66 8.62
CA ALA A 55 0.68 -8.14 9.54
C ALA A 55 1.41 -7.00 10.27
N LYS A 56 1.82 -5.96 9.53
CA LYS A 56 2.45 -4.75 10.10
C LYS A 56 1.53 -4.05 11.08
N ASN A 57 0.26 -3.84 10.70
CA ASN A 57 -0.72 -3.17 11.54
C ASN A 57 -1.12 -4.00 12.76
N LYS A 58 -1.08 -5.33 12.67
CA LYS A 58 -1.44 -6.20 13.78
C LYS A 58 -0.34 -6.31 14.84
N CYS A 59 0.93 -6.27 14.41
CA CYS A 59 2.06 -6.29 15.32
C CYS A 59 2.54 -4.89 15.74
N LEU A 60 2.05 -3.82 15.10
CA LEU A 60 2.25 -2.39 15.42
C LEU A 60 3.72 -1.99 15.60
N THR A 61 4.25 -2.21 16.80
CA THR A 61 5.61 -1.87 17.23
C THR A 61 6.56 -3.06 17.21
N ASN A 62 6.02 -4.28 17.19
CA ASN A 62 6.80 -5.50 17.10
C ASN A 62 6.94 -5.88 15.62
N GLU A 63 8.12 -6.32 15.24
CA GLU A 63 8.29 -7.01 13.97
C GLU A 63 7.45 -8.30 13.99
N TYR A 64 6.92 -8.70 12.85
CA TYR A 64 6.31 -10.02 12.71
C TYR A 64 7.33 -11.01 12.14
N VAL A 65 7.16 -12.28 12.47
CA VAL A 65 7.88 -13.40 11.86
C VAL A 65 6.93 -14.10 10.91
N VAL A 66 7.34 -14.21 9.65
CA VAL A 66 6.66 -15.07 8.67
C VAL A 66 6.92 -16.52 9.05
N ILE A 67 5.84 -17.25 9.28
CA ILE A 67 5.85 -18.69 9.54
C ILE A 67 5.69 -19.44 8.22
N ARG A 68 4.83 -18.93 7.34
CA ARG A 68 4.53 -19.51 6.03
C ARG A 68 4.01 -18.44 5.08
N GLU A 69 4.40 -18.55 3.83
CA GLU A 69 3.97 -17.69 2.73
C GLU A 69 3.71 -18.57 1.50
N GLU A 70 2.49 -18.56 0.99
CA GLU A 70 2.03 -19.41 -0.11
C GLU A 70 1.19 -18.58 -1.08
N VAL A 71 1.35 -18.85 -2.38
CA VAL A 71 0.46 -18.35 -3.44
C VAL A 71 -0.30 -19.56 -3.97
N GLU A 72 -1.62 -19.56 -3.80
CA GLU A 72 -2.52 -20.57 -4.35
C GLU A 72 -3.01 -20.09 -5.72
N ASP A 73 -2.38 -20.62 -6.77
CA ASP A 73 -2.79 -20.39 -8.15
C ASP A 73 -4.13 -21.08 -8.41
N ASN A 74 -5.17 -20.31 -8.72
CA ASN A 74 -6.50 -20.85 -8.98
C ASN A 74 -6.83 -20.78 -10.48
N THR A 75 -7.11 -21.92 -11.09
CA THR A 75 -7.42 -21.97 -12.54
C THR A 75 -8.78 -21.34 -12.89
N PHE A 76 -9.68 -21.22 -11.91
CA PHE A 76 -11.08 -20.77 -12.10
C PHE A 76 -11.48 -19.58 -11.21
N GLU A 77 -10.61 -19.17 -10.29
CA GLU A 77 -10.81 -18.04 -9.37
C GLU A 77 -9.56 -17.16 -9.40
N ASN A 78 -9.58 -16.00 -8.74
CA ASN A 78 -8.37 -15.21 -8.56
C ASN A 78 -7.37 -15.98 -7.69
N ASP A 79 -6.08 -15.77 -7.96
CA ASP A 79 -5.00 -16.33 -7.16
C ASP A 79 -5.12 -15.82 -5.72
N LYS A 80 -4.84 -16.70 -4.75
CA LYS A 80 -4.95 -16.37 -3.33
C LYS A 80 -3.58 -16.39 -2.70
N TYR A 81 -3.20 -15.27 -2.12
CA TYR A 81 -2.05 -15.14 -1.27
C TYR A 81 -2.40 -15.49 0.18
N VAL A 82 -1.59 -16.37 0.77
CA VAL A 82 -1.73 -16.85 2.15
C VAL A 82 -0.46 -16.50 2.93
N LEU A 83 -0.61 -15.65 3.95
CA LEU A 83 0.49 -15.29 4.86
C LEU A 83 0.17 -15.73 6.28
N THR A 84 0.96 -16.67 6.82
CA THR A 84 0.91 -17.02 8.24
C THR A 84 2.08 -16.37 8.97
N PHE A 85 1.78 -15.65 10.05
CA PHE A 85 2.76 -14.90 10.82
C PHE A 85 2.44 -14.90 12.32
N LYS A 86 3.41 -14.51 13.13
CA LYS A 86 3.23 -14.16 14.54
C LYS A 86 4.01 -12.90 14.88
N CYS A 87 3.58 -12.16 15.89
CA CYS A 87 4.39 -11.04 16.38
C CYS A 87 5.61 -11.57 17.15
N LYS A 88 6.76 -10.89 17.01
CA LYS A 88 7.94 -11.13 17.86
C LYS A 88 7.68 -10.67 19.30
#